data_AF-A0A316F8N4-F1
#
_entry.id   AF-A0A316F8N4-F1
#
_cell.length_a   1.000
_cell.length_b   1.000
_cell.length_c   1.000
_cell.angle_alpha   90.00
_cell.angle_beta   90.00
_cell.angle_gamma   90.00
#
_symmetry.space_group_name_H-M   'P 1'
#
loop_
_entity.id
_entity.type
_entity.pdbx_description
1 polymer ?
#
loop_
_entity_poly.entity_id
_entity_poly.type
_entity_poly.pdbx_seq_one_letter_code
_entity_poly.pdbx_strand_id
1 'polypeptide(L)'
;MLNDEDRRTIAELERRIHLTDPDFAARMTGGPAAEVPFPMVAVLCAALFILVPPAMLLFGWPGLIVVVDLFLLGIAGVLVHRHLRR
;
A
#
# COMPACT_ATOMS: atom_id res chain seq x y z
N MET A 1 -25.67 -14.74 17.26
CA MET A 1 -24.54 -15.24 18.09
C MET A 1 -24.16 -16.59 17.51
N LEU A 2 -22.90 -16.79 17.14
CA LEU A 2 -22.43 -18.10 16.69
C LEU A 2 -22.64 -19.11 17.82
N ASN A 3 -23.14 -20.29 17.46
CA ASN A 3 -23.34 -21.37 18.42
C ASN A 3 -21.97 -21.93 18.85
N ASP A 4 -21.87 -22.51 20.05
CA ASP A 4 -20.59 -23.06 20.54
C ASP A 4 -20.08 -24.21 19.66
N GLU A 5 -20.99 -24.90 18.99
CA GLU A 5 -20.70 -25.93 18.00
C GLU A 5 -20.04 -25.37 16.74
N ASP A 6 -20.50 -24.22 16.25
CA ASP A 6 -19.90 -23.52 15.12
C ASP A 6 -18.48 -23.07 15.45
N ARG A 7 -18.27 -22.55 16.68
CA ARG A 7 -16.94 -22.15 17.16
C ARG A 7 -15.95 -23.32 17.18
N ARG A 8 -16.38 -24.50 17.65
CA ARG A 8 -15.53 -25.70 17.65
C ARG A 8 -15.20 -26.17 16.25
N THR A 9 -16.19 -26.14 15.36
CA THR A 9 -16.03 -26.55 13.96
C THR A 9 -15.03 -25.65 13.23
N ILE A 10 -15.13 -24.32 13.44
CA ILE A 10 -14.20 -23.35 12.86
C ILE A 10 -12.78 -23.56 13.39
N ALA A 11 -12.60 -23.75 14.71
CA ALA A 11 -11.29 -23.98 15.30
C ALA A 11 -10.61 -25.26 14.78
N GLU A 12 -11.39 -26.32 14.57
CA GLU A 12 -10.88 -27.56 13.97
C GLU A 12 -10.50 -27.37 12.50
N LEU A 13 -11.28 -26.60 11.74
CA LEU A 13 -10.97 -26.27 10.36
C LEU A 13 -9.67 -25.47 10.24
N GLU A 14 -9.51 -24.44 11.08
CA GLU A 14 -8.32 -23.59 11.12
C GLU A 14 -7.07 -24.41 11.48
N ARG A 15 -7.18 -25.34 12.44
CA ARG A 15 -6.08 -26.24 12.82
C ARG A 15 -5.66 -27.17 11.68
N ARG A 16 -6.62 -27.71 10.92
CA ARG A 16 -6.32 -28.57 9.75
C ARG A 16 -5.69 -27.77 8.60
N ILE A 17 -6.14 -26.54 8.39
CA ILE A 17 -5.58 -25.65 7.36
C ILE A 17 -4.12 -25.31 7.68
N HIS A 18 -3.82 -24.96 8.93
CA HIS A 18 -2.44 -24.69 9.40
C HIS A 18 -1.47 -25.85 9.15
N LEU A 19 -1.93 -27.10 9.27
CA LEU A 19 -1.10 -28.30 9.06
C LEU A 19 -0.92 -28.67 7.58
N THR A 20 -1.88 -28.31 6.73
CA THR A 20 -1.90 -28.72 5.31
C THR A 20 -1.23 -27.67 4.41
N ASP A 21 -1.44 -26.39 4.71
CA ASP A 21 -0.88 -25.27 3.95
C ASP A 21 -0.57 -24.10 4.90
N PRO A 22 0.63 -24.08 5.52
CA PRO A 22 1.01 -23.04 6.46
C PRO A 22 1.09 -21.66 5.79
N ASP A 23 1.38 -21.59 4.49
CA ASP A 23 1.45 -20.33 3.74
C ASP A 23 0.05 -19.75 3.48
N PHE A 24 -0.95 -20.59 3.23
CA PHE A 24 -2.34 -20.16 3.17
C PHE A 24 -2.87 -19.75 4.55
N ALA A 25 -2.51 -20.47 5.61
CA ALA A 25 -2.89 -20.10 6.96
C ALA A 25 -2.30 -18.73 7.38
N ALA A 26 -1.04 -18.47 7.02
CA ALA A 26 -0.38 -17.16 7.22
C ALA A 26 -1.05 -16.01 6.44
N ARG A 27 -1.60 -16.30 5.25
CA ARG A 27 -2.40 -15.33 4.47
C ARG A 27 -3.78 -15.07 5.11
N MET A 28 -4.40 -16.10 5.67
CA MET A 28 -5.75 -16.02 6.23
C MET A 28 -5.79 -15.35 7.61
N THR A 29 -4.78 -15.59 8.44
CA THR A 29 -4.66 -14.97 9.78
C THR A 29 -4.32 -13.49 9.73
N GLY A 30 -4.02 -12.94 8.56
CA GLY A 30 -3.54 -11.57 8.42
C GLY A 30 -2.27 -11.41 9.26
N GLY A 31 -1.16 -11.94 8.75
CA GLY A 31 0.14 -11.94 9.44
C GLY A 31 0.44 -10.64 10.22
N PRO A 32 1.17 -10.74 11.35
CA PRO A 32 1.38 -9.63 12.27
C PRO A 32 1.94 -8.44 11.50
N ALA A 33 1.15 -7.37 11.41
CA ALA A 33 1.42 -6.23 10.55
C ALA A 33 1.61 -6.60 9.07
N ALA A 34 0.50 -6.85 8.37
CA ALA A 34 0.41 -6.20 7.06
C ALA A 34 0.55 -4.69 7.33
N GLU A 35 1.79 -4.20 7.37
CA GLU A 35 2.10 -2.78 7.25
C GLU A 35 1.24 -2.31 6.10
N VAL A 36 0.13 -1.62 6.41
CA VAL A 36 -0.70 -1.01 5.38
C VAL A 36 0.31 -0.11 4.66
N PRO A 37 0.72 -0.45 3.42
CA PRO A 37 1.82 0.26 2.81
C PRO A 37 1.31 1.69 2.71
N PHE A 38 1.94 2.60 3.46
CA PHE A 38 1.52 4.00 3.53
C PHE A 38 1.23 4.44 2.10
N PRO A 39 0.05 5.02 1.81
CA PRO A 39 -0.45 5.15 0.44
C PRO A 39 0.31 6.25 -0.32
N MET A 40 1.61 6.04 -0.52
CA MET A 40 2.54 7.00 -1.10
C MET A 40 2.11 7.40 -2.49
N VAL A 41 1.54 6.47 -3.28
CA VAL A 41 0.99 6.78 -4.61
C VAL A 41 -0.15 7.79 -4.50
N ALA A 42 -1.06 7.62 -3.55
CA ALA A 42 -2.17 8.55 -3.34
C ALA A 42 -1.66 9.92 -2.87
N VAL A 43 -0.68 9.93 -1.97
CA VAL A 43 -0.03 11.18 -1.50
C VAL A 43 0.70 11.88 -2.64
N LEU A 44 1.39 11.14 -3.51
CA LEU A 44 2.10 11.70 -4.65
C LEU A 44 1.11 12.31 -5.66
N CYS A 45 0.01 11.61 -5.96
CA CYS A 45 -1.04 12.14 -6.83
C CYS A 45 -1.69 13.40 -6.25
N ALA A 46 -1.96 13.41 -4.93
CA ALA A 46 -2.49 14.59 -4.25
C ALA A 46 -1.50 15.77 -4.32
N ALA A 47 -0.21 15.51 -4.08
CA ALA A 47 0.84 16.53 -4.19
C ALA A 47 0.94 17.09 -5.61
N LEU A 48 0.91 16.23 -6.63
CA LEU A 48 0.89 16.65 -8.04
C LEU A 48 -0.30 17.57 -8.32
N PHE A 49 -1.49 17.18 -7.88
CA PHE A 49 -2.71 17.97 -8.09
C PHE A 49 -2.64 19.35 -7.43
N ILE A 50 -1.99 19.46 -6.27
CA ILE A 50 -1.79 20.73 -5.57
C ILE A 50 -0.72 21.61 -6.25
N LEU A 51 0.35 21.00 -6.77
CA LEU A 51 1.49 21.72 -7.36
C LEU A 51 1.26 22.17 -8.81
N VAL A 52 0.42 21.47 -9.58
CA VAL A 52 0.17 21.80 -11.00
C VAL A 52 -0.45 23.19 -11.18
N PRO A 53 -1.55 23.59 -10.49
CA PRO A 53 -2.15 24.91 -10.66
C PRO A 53 -1.20 26.08 -10.39
N PRO A 54 -0.46 26.16 -9.26
CA PRO A 54 0.45 27.27 -9.02
C PRO A 54 1.64 27.25 -9.97
N ALA A 55 2.14 26.09 -10.39
CA ALA A 55 3.24 26.02 -11.36
C ALA A 55 2.83 26.51 -12.75
N MET A 56 1.63 26.12 -13.20
CA MET A 56 1.07 26.61 -14.46
C MET A 56 0.77 28.11 -14.40
N LEU A 57 0.31 28.62 -13.25
CA LEU A 57 0.02 30.03 -13.03
C LEU A 57 1.30 30.90 -13.00
N LEU A 58 2.35 30.46 -12.31
CA LEU A 58 3.57 31.25 -12.10
C LEU A 58 4.56 31.14 -13.26
N PHE A 59 4.66 29.98 -13.89
CA PHE A 59 5.73 29.67 -14.84
C PHE A 59 5.22 29.18 -16.19
N GLY A 60 3.90 29.04 -16.40
CA GLY A 60 3.33 28.60 -17.67
C GLY A 60 3.81 27.19 -18.08
N TRP A 61 4.11 27.02 -19.37
CA TRP A 61 4.61 25.75 -19.94
C TRP A 61 5.89 25.21 -19.29
N PRO A 62 6.95 26.00 -19.05
CA PRO A 62 8.14 25.50 -18.37
C PRO A 62 7.87 25.09 -16.91
N GLY A 63 6.90 25.72 -16.24
CA GLY A 63 6.45 25.30 -14.91
C GLY A 63 5.93 23.87 -14.87
N LEU A 64 5.21 23.47 -15.92
CA LEU A 64 4.66 22.11 -16.02
C LEU A 64 5.77 21.06 -16.12
N ILE A 65 6.84 21.35 -16.88
CA ILE A 65 7.98 20.44 -17.05
C ILE A 65 8.66 20.19 -15.70
N VAL A 66 8.92 21.26 -14.93
CA VAL A 66 9.55 21.14 -13.61
C VAL A 66 8.69 20.33 -12.64
N VAL A 67 7.37 20.50 -12.65
CA VAL A 67 6.46 19.72 -11.79
C VAL A 67 6.46 18.24 -12.16
N VAL A 68 6.46 17.93 -13.45
CA VAL A 68 6.53 16.54 -13.94
C VAL A 68 7.86 15.90 -13.54
N ASP A 69 8.98 16.60 -13.69
CA ASP A 69 10.29 16.11 -13.28
C ASP A 69 10.36 15.84 -11.77
N LEU A 70 9.84 16.76 -10.94
CA LEU A 70 9.74 16.57 -9.49
C LEU A 70 8.87 15.37 -9.12
N PHE A 71 7.76 15.15 -9.83
CA PHE A 71 6.88 14.01 -9.62
C PHE A 71 7.58 12.70 -9.95
N LEU A 72 8.28 12.62 -11.09
CA LEU A 72 9.10 11.47 -11.47
C LEU A 72 10.21 11.19 -10.46
N LEU A 73 10.89 12.24 -9.97
CA LEU A 73 11.91 12.12 -8.92
C LEU A 73 11.30 11.56 -7.63
N GLY A 74 10.10 12.00 -7.27
CA GLY A 74 9.33 11.49 -6.15
C GLY A 74 8.97 10.02 -6.29
N ILE A 75 8.43 9.60 -7.45
CA ILE A 75 8.15 8.18 -7.75
C ILE A 75 9.43 7.35 -7.62
N ALA A 76 10.51 7.79 -8.26
CA ALA A 76 11.78 7.08 -8.25
C ALA A 76 12.32 6.94 -6.81
N GLY A 77 12.28 8.01 -6.02
CA GLY A 77 12.69 7.99 -4.62
C GLY A 77 11.86 7.02 -3.78
N VAL A 78 10.54 7.01 -3.97
CA VAL A 78 9.64 6.07 -3.27
C VAL A 78 9.93 4.63 -3.67
N LEU A 79 10.13 4.34 -4.96
CA LEU A 79 10.46 3.01 -5.45
C LEU A 79 11.81 2.54 -4.91
N VAL A 80 12.82 3.40 -4.92
CA VAL A 80 14.15 3.11 -4.36
C VAL A 80 14.06 2.88 -2.86
N HIS A 81 13.35 3.72 -2.11
CA HIS A 81 13.18 3.55 -0.66
C HIS A 81 12.46 2.23 -0.33
N ARG A 82 11.42 1.89 -1.11
CA ARG A 82 10.69 0.62 -0.97
C ARG A 82 11.53 -0.59 -1.35
N HIS A 83 12.42 -0.46 -2.34
CA HIS A 83 13.34 -1.53 -2.73
C HIS A 83 14.48 -1.72 -1.72
N LEU A 84 14.93 -0.65 -1.06
CA LEU A 84 15.98 -0.72 -0.03
C LEU A 84 15.45 -1.17 1.35
N ARG A 85 14.15 -1.01 1.61
CA ARG A 85 13.48 -1.49 2.84
C ARG A 85 12.97 -2.92 2.76
N ARG A 86 12.90 -3.52 1.57
CA ARG A 86 12.62 -4.95 1.37
C ARG A 86 13.90 -5.76 1.53
#